data_AF-A0A3M4SBI0-F1
#
_entry.id   AF-A0A3M4SBI0-F1
#
_cell.length_a   1.000
_cell.length_b   1.000
_cell.length_c   1.000
_cell.angle_alpha   90.00
_cell.angle_beta   90.00
_cell.angle_gamma   90.00
#
_symmetry.space_group_name_H-M   'P 1'
#
loop_
_entity.id
_entity.type
_entity.pdbx_description
1 polymer ?
#
loop_
_entity_poly.entity_id
_entity_poly.type
_entity_poly.pdbx_seq_one_letter_code
_entity_poly.pdbx_strand_id
1 'polypeptide(L)'
;MDSLERIAATPAAKTAYIQHAIRAASVEVRKNYPILQRQSAIGAGILCFALLGMTVSAVLYINQVIPWWVCILANAFFASLTHELEHDLIHYMYFRKNRIAHNLMLGLAWLARPTTINPWVRRQHHFNHHKFSGTEADLEERTLSNGTPWGVQRFFMICDLMLSTSVMIAREAGWKNKVRLLLAGAKAYVPLTVLSWSMWYVFLVFHTVDYFNGAPGLYACNAWAKCAGGCNEYAGRCAHCP
;
A
#
# COMPACT_ATOMS: atom_id res chain seq x y z
N MET A 1 -22.16 42.20 -19.17
CA MET A 1 -21.45 40.91 -19.27
C MET A 1 -20.84 40.62 -17.94
N ASP A 2 -21.48 39.72 -17.21
CA ASP A 2 -21.14 39.39 -15.84
C ASP A 2 -19.78 38.67 -15.79
N SER A 3 -19.04 38.85 -14.70
CA SER A 3 -17.70 38.26 -14.52
C SER A 3 -17.67 36.73 -14.71
N LEU A 4 -18.81 36.08 -14.48
CA LEU A 4 -19.05 34.65 -14.69
C LEU A 4 -19.14 34.24 -16.18
N GLU A 5 -19.61 35.11 -17.07
CA GLU A 5 -19.68 34.82 -18.52
C GLU A 5 -18.30 34.76 -19.18
N ARG A 6 -17.31 35.53 -18.69
CA ARG A 6 -15.92 35.48 -19.20
C ARG A 6 -15.14 34.25 -18.74
N ILE A 7 -15.41 33.74 -17.53
CA ILE A 7 -14.81 32.51 -17.00
C ILE A 7 -15.27 31.28 -17.81
N ALA A 8 -16.44 31.39 -18.46
CA ALA A 8 -17.09 30.30 -19.17
C ALA A 8 -16.59 30.03 -20.60
N ALA A 9 -15.71 30.86 -21.18
CA ALA A 9 -15.42 30.82 -22.61
C ALA A 9 -14.60 29.59 -23.08
N THR A 10 -13.77 28.98 -22.22
CA THR A 10 -13.00 27.78 -22.58
C THR A 10 -12.89 26.77 -21.42
N PRO A 11 -12.77 25.46 -21.70
CA PRO A 11 -12.54 24.45 -20.67
C PRO A 11 -11.29 24.74 -19.81
N ALA A 12 -10.23 25.29 -20.42
CA ALA A 12 -9.02 25.69 -19.71
C ALA A 12 -9.28 26.82 -18.70
N ALA A 13 -10.07 27.83 -19.07
CA ALA A 13 -10.45 28.91 -18.17
C ALA A 13 -11.30 28.42 -16.99
N LYS A 14 -12.22 27.48 -17.23
CA LYS A 14 -13.02 26.83 -16.18
C LYS A 14 -12.13 26.06 -15.19
N THR A 15 -11.20 25.24 -15.69
CA THR A 15 -10.26 24.50 -14.84
C THR A 15 -9.37 25.43 -14.01
N ALA A 16 -8.83 26.50 -14.62
CA ALA A 16 -8.02 27.47 -13.91
C ALA A 16 -8.80 28.18 -12.79
N TYR A 17 -10.06 28.54 -13.06
CA TYR A 17 -10.95 29.12 -12.05
C TYR A 17 -11.22 28.17 -10.88
N ILE A 18 -11.55 26.89 -11.16
CA ILE A 18 -11.78 25.88 -10.12
C ILE A 18 -10.53 25.70 -9.25
N GLN A 19 -9.35 25.58 -9.87
CA GLN A 19 -8.09 25.47 -9.14
C GLN A 19 -7.82 26.70 -8.27
N HIS A 20 -8.10 27.90 -8.78
CA HIS A 20 -7.97 29.14 -8.03
C HIS A 20 -8.92 29.16 -6.82
N ALA A 21 -10.21 28.84 -7.03
CA ALA A 21 -11.22 28.80 -5.97
C ALA A 21 -10.84 27.81 -4.86
N ILE A 22 -10.40 26.60 -5.22
CA ILE A 22 -9.94 25.58 -4.26
C ILE A 22 -8.73 26.08 -3.47
N ARG A 23 -7.75 26.70 -4.13
CA ARG A 23 -6.56 27.24 -3.46
C ARG A 23 -6.91 28.39 -2.51
N ALA A 24 -7.78 29.30 -2.93
CA ALA A 24 -8.24 30.40 -2.10
C ALA A 24 -8.98 29.89 -0.85
N ALA A 25 -9.90 28.94 -1.02
CA ALA A 25 -10.59 28.30 0.10
C ALA A 25 -9.61 27.60 1.06
N SER A 26 -8.62 26.88 0.53
CA SER A 26 -7.58 26.22 1.35
C SER A 26 -6.77 27.23 2.17
N VAL A 27 -6.41 28.38 1.61
CA VAL A 27 -5.71 29.46 2.31
C VAL A 27 -6.58 30.03 3.43
N GLU A 28 -7.85 30.31 3.14
CA GLU A 28 -8.79 30.88 4.11
C GLU A 28 -9.01 29.93 5.30
N VAL A 29 -9.21 28.64 5.04
CA VAL A 29 -9.33 27.62 6.10
C VAL A 29 -8.08 27.58 6.97
N ARG A 30 -6.87 27.64 6.40
CA ARG A 30 -5.61 27.65 7.17
C ARG A 30 -5.37 28.94 7.95
N LYS A 31 -6.00 30.04 7.55
CA LYS A 31 -6.01 31.30 8.30
C LYS A 31 -6.89 31.16 9.54
N ASN A 32 -8.06 30.55 9.39
CA ASN A 32 -9.02 30.35 10.47
C ASN A 32 -8.63 29.22 11.44
N TYR A 33 -7.85 28.24 10.97
CA TYR A 33 -7.35 27.13 11.79
C TYR A 33 -5.80 27.04 11.72
N PRO A 34 -5.06 27.77 12.57
CA PRO A 34 -3.60 27.83 12.53
C PRO A 34 -2.90 26.48 12.70
N ILE A 35 -3.55 25.50 13.33
CA ILE A 35 -3.03 24.13 13.44
C ILE A 35 -2.75 23.52 12.05
N LEU A 36 -3.57 23.83 11.04
CA LEU A 36 -3.44 23.32 9.67
C LEU A 36 -2.20 23.88 8.95
N GLN A 37 -1.59 24.95 9.47
CA GLN A 37 -0.32 25.47 8.95
C GLN A 37 0.86 24.56 9.33
N ARG A 38 0.71 23.74 10.38
CA ARG A 38 1.71 22.75 10.82
C ARG A 38 1.56 21.41 10.08
N GLN A 39 1.20 21.46 8.80
CA GLN A 39 0.89 20.27 7.97
C GLN A 39 1.97 19.18 8.05
N SER A 40 3.26 19.54 8.03
CA SER A 40 4.36 18.55 8.15
C SER A 40 4.43 17.88 9.52
N ALA A 41 4.15 18.61 10.60
CA ALA A 41 4.11 18.04 11.94
C ALA A 41 2.90 17.11 12.13
N ILE A 42 1.74 17.49 11.57
CA ILE A 42 0.54 16.64 11.58
C ILE A 42 0.80 15.35 10.81
N GLY A 43 1.35 15.45 9.59
CA GLY A 43 1.68 14.27 8.77
C GLY A 43 2.66 13.34 9.47
N ALA A 44 3.72 13.87 10.09
CA ALA A 44 4.66 13.08 10.88
C ALA A 44 4.00 12.43 12.11
N GLY A 45 3.09 13.14 12.79
CA GLY A 45 2.32 12.62 13.92
C GLY A 45 1.42 11.45 13.52
N ILE A 46 0.69 11.58 12.40
CA ILE A 46 -0.16 10.50 11.85
C ILE A 46 0.70 9.30 11.47
N LEU A 47 1.86 9.50 10.84
CA LEU A 47 2.76 8.40 10.51
C LEU A 47 3.25 7.68 11.77
N CYS A 48 3.70 8.43 12.78
CA CYS A 48 4.15 7.86 14.05
C CYS A 48 3.03 7.05 14.72
N PHE A 49 1.83 7.62 14.79
CA PHE A 49 0.65 6.95 15.31
C PHE A 49 0.34 5.65 14.54
N ALA A 50 0.39 5.68 13.21
CA ALA A 50 0.15 4.50 12.39
C ALA A 50 1.21 3.41 12.60
N LEU A 51 2.50 3.77 12.62
CA LEU A 51 3.60 2.82 12.87
C LEU A 51 3.52 2.19 14.26
N LEU A 52 3.21 2.99 15.29
CA LEU A 52 2.98 2.51 16.64
C LEU A 52 1.78 1.56 16.68
N GLY A 53 0.66 1.94 16.05
CA GLY A 53 -0.52 1.10 15.94
C GLY A 53 -0.25 -0.25 15.29
N MET A 54 0.53 -0.26 14.19
CA MET A 54 0.93 -1.51 13.52
C MET A 54 1.84 -2.37 14.41
N THR A 55 2.80 -1.75 15.07
CA THR A 55 3.73 -2.45 15.99
C THR A 55 2.99 -3.05 17.17
N VAL A 56 2.13 -2.27 17.82
CA VAL A 56 1.31 -2.72 18.96
C VAL A 56 0.38 -3.85 18.52
N SER A 57 -0.29 -3.73 17.37
CA SER A 57 -1.13 -4.80 16.81
C SER A 57 -0.35 -6.10 16.62
N ALA A 58 0.84 -6.03 16.02
CA ALA A 58 1.71 -7.20 15.84
C ALA A 58 2.16 -7.81 17.17
N VAL A 59 2.58 -6.99 18.15
CA VAL A 59 2.99 -7.45 19.48
C VAL A 59 1.82 -8.12 20.22
N LEU A 60 0.63 -7.52 20.18
CA LEU A 60 -0.57 -8.12 20.79
C LEU A 60 -0.93 -9.46 20.15
N TYR A 61 -0.79 -9.57 18.82
CA TYR A 61 -1.03 -10.83 18.12
C TYR A 61 -0.01 -11.90 18.49
N ILE A 62 1.29 -11.57 18.52
CA ILE A 62 2.36 -12.51 18.90
C ILE A 62 2.14 -13.03 20.33
N ASN A 63 1.74 -12.14 21.25
CA ASN A 63 1.41 -12.49 22.63
C ASN A 63 0.02 -13.13 22.81
N GLN A 64 -0.67 -13.48 21.72
CA GLN A 64 -1.99 -14.13 21.72
C GLN A 64 -3.10 -13.33 22.44
N VAL A 65 -2.93 -12.00 22.58
CA VAL A 65 -3.92 -11.10 23.21
C VAL A 65 -5.07 -10.81 22.26
N ILE A 66 -4.78 -10.69 20.96
CA ILE A 66 -5.79 -10.51 19.91
C ILE A 66 -5.70 -11.64 18.89
N PRO A 67 -6.82 -12.10 18.31
CA PRO A 67 -6.80 -13.08 17.24
C PRO A 67 -6.29 -12.46 15.93
N TRP A 68 -5.86 -13.32 15.00
CA TRP A 68 -5.26 -12.92 13.73
C TRP A 68 -6.15 -11.95 12.91
N TRP A 69 -7.47 -12.12 12.92
CA TRP A 69 -8.38 -11.28 12.13
C TRP A 69 -8.45 -9.84 12.66
N VAL A 70 -8.37 -9.63 13.98
CA VAL A 70 -8.28 -8.28 14.57
C VAL A 70 -6.95 -7.64 14.16
N CYS A 71 -5.86 -8.40 14.21
CA CYS A 71 -4.54 -7.93 13.80
C CYS A 71 -4.53 -7.47 12.33
N ILE A 72 -5.15 -8.25 11.44
CA ILE A 72 -5.31 -7.89 10.02
C ILE A 72 -6.13 -6.61 9.86
N LEU A 73 -7.30 -6.50 10.49
CA LEU A 73 -8.16 -5.31 10.35
C LEU A 73 -7.49 -4.05 10.90
N ALA A 74 -6.84 -4.15 12.06
CA ALA A 74 -6.09 -3.05 12.65
C ALA A 74 -4.93 -2.61 11.73
N ASN A 75 -4.14 -3.56 11.23
CA ASN A 75 -3.04 -3.25 10.31
C ASN A 75 -3.54 -2.72 8.96
N ALA A 76 -4.67 -3.18 8.45
CA ALA A 76 -5.28 -2.63 7.24
C ALA A 76 -5.69 -1.17 7.42
N PHE A 77 -6.27 -0.83 8.58
CA PHE A 77 -6.59 0.55 8.93
C PHE A 77 -5.34 1.43 9.02
N PHE A 78 -4.30 1.02 9.75
CA PHE A 78 -3.07 1.82 9.83
C PHE A 78 -2.32 1.89 8.49
N ALA A 79 -2.35 0.81 7.71
CA ALA A 79 -1.79 0.79 6.37
C ALA A 79 -2.51 1.81 5.45
N SER A 80 -3.83 1.98 5.56
CA SER A 80 -4.53 3.00 4.76
C SER A 80 -4.09 4.42 5.10
N LEU A 81 -3.83 4.73 6.37
CA LEU A 81 -3.27 6.02 6.78
C LEU A 81 -1.89 6.26 6.18
N THR A 82 -1.02 5.25 6.25
CA THR A 82 0.31 5.37 5.62
C THR A 82 0.22 5.47 4.10
N HIS A 83 -0.82 4.90 3.47
CA HIS A 83 -1.05 5.02 2.02
C HIS A 83 -1.31 6.47 1.66
N GLU A 84 -2.28 7.09 2.35
CA GLU A 84 -2.64 8.48 2.08
C GLU A 84 -1.44 9.41 2.30
N LEU A 85 -0.66 9.18 3.37
CA LEU A 85 0.55 9.96 3.62
C LEU A 85 1.63 9.76 2.56
N GLU A 86 1.81 8.55 2.04
CA GLU A 86 2.74 8.32 0.92
C GLU A 86 2.28 9.07 -0.32
N HIS A 87 0.98 9.02 -0.64
CA HIS A 87 0.37 9.73 -1.77
C HIS A 87 0.61 11.26 -1.67
N ASP A 88 0.39 11.83 -0.48
CA ASP A 88 0.71 13.23 -0.22
C ASP A 88 2.22 13.54 -0.32
N LEU A 89 3.08 12.63 0.13
CA LEU A 89 4.54 12.79 0.04
C LEU A 89 5.03 12.74 -1.40
N ILE A 90 4.51 11.85 -2.25
CA ILE A 90 4.91 11.83 -3.66
C ILE A 90 4.49 13.12 -4.39
N HIS A 91 3.44 13.80 -3.91
CA HIS A 91 3.05 15.16 -4.30
C HIS A 91 3.81 16.29 -3.62
N TYR A 92 4.83 16.01 -2.81
CA TYR A 92 5.60 17.01 -2.06
C TYR A 92 4.75 17.91 -1.16
N MET A 93 3.72 17.36 -0.51
CA MET A 93 2.90 18.12 0.45
C MET A 93 3.61 18.32 1.81
N TYR A 94 4.33 17.30 2.30
CA TYR A 94 5.03 17.33 3.58
C TYR A 94 6.54 17.54 3.41
N PHE A 95 7.15 18.32 4.32
CA PHE A 95 8.59 18.57 4.41
C PHE A 95 9.24 19.03 3.09
N ARG A 96 8.51 19.74 2.22
CA ARG A 96 9.00 20.17 0.89
C ARG A 96 10.37 20.86 0.89
N LYS A 97 10.66 21.63 1.94
CA LYS A 97 11.94 22.36 2.10
C LYS A 97 13.03 21.54 2.81
N ASN A 98 12.69 20.45 3.48
CA ASN A 98 13.63 19.59 4.21
C ASN A 98 13.67 18.20 3.59
N ARG A 99 14.65 17.97 2.70
CA ARG A 99 14.79 16.72 1.95
C ARG A 99 15.05 15.50 2.85
N ILE A 100 15.74 15.68 3.98
CA ILE A 100 16.07 14.59 4.89
C ILE A 100 14.78 14.08 5.54
N ALA A 101 14.02 14.97 6.17
CA ALA A 101 12.75 14.63 6.81
C ALA A 101 11.75 14.05 5.81
N HIS A 102 11.68 14.62 4.60
CA HIS A 102 10.83 14.12 3.54
C HIS A 102 11.17 12.68 3.11
N ASN A 103 12.45 12.39 2.81
CA ASN A 103 12.87 11.06 2.39
C ASN A 103 12.77 10.04 3.53
N LEU A 104 13.01 10.45 4.78
CA LEU A 104 12.80 9.61 5.95
C LEU A 104 11.33 9.20 6.05
N MET A 105 10.42 10.17 5.99
CA MET A 105 8.98 9.90 6.08
C MET A 105 8.51 9.00 4.93
N LEU A 106 9.05 9.20 3.73
CA LEU A 106 8.76 8.36 2.56
C LEU A 106 9.29 6.93 2.72
N GLY A 107 10.51 6.77 3.22
CA GLY A 107 11.09 5.46 3.50
C GLY A 107 10.35 4.70 4.61
N LEU A 108 9.92 5.40 5.66
CA LEU A 108 9.11 4.81 6.73
C LEU A 108 7.73 4.37 6.24
N ALA A 109 7.08 5.16 5.38
CA ALA A 109 5.81 4.77 4.77
C ALA A 109 5.96 3.51 3.88
N TRP A 110 7.08 3.41 3.15
CA TRP A 110 7.40 2.20 2.38
C TRP A 110 7.71 0.98 3.25
N LEU A 111 8.43 1.18 4.36
CA LEU A 111 8.70 0.11 5.32
C LEU A 111 7.41 -0.42 5.96
N ALA A 112 6.44 0.46 6.22
CA ALA A 112 5.12 0.08 6.73
C ALA A 112 4.30 -0.75 5.72
N ARG A 113 4.52 -0.53 4.41
CA ARG A 113 3.84 -1.24 3.32
C ARG A 113 4.85 -1.78 2.31
N PRO A 114 5.63 -2.80 2.69
CA PRO A 114 6.74 -3.25 1.86
C PRO A 114 6.26 -3.91 0.55
N THR A 115 5.00 -4.34 0.46
CA THR A 115 4.41 -5.01 -0.71
C THR A 115 4.11 -4.08 -1.88
N THR A 116 4.26 -2.77 -1.73
CA THR A 116 4.06 -1.78 -2.80
C THR A 116 5.38 -1.41 -3.49
N ILE A 117 5.30 -0.81 -4.68
CA ILE A 117 6.48 -0.28 -5.39
C ILE A 117 7.24 0.76 -4.56
N ASN A 118 8.54 0.85 -4.81
CA ASN A 118 9.42 1.88 -4.31
C ASN A 118 8.80 3.28 -4.54
N PRO A 119 8.59 4.09 -3.49
CA PRO A 119 7.82 5.32 -3.60
C PRO A 119 8.54 6.42 -4.39
N TRP A 120 9.88 6.39 -4.48
CA TRP A 120 10.64 7.33 -5.31
C TRP A 120 10.44 7.06 -6.80
N VAL A 121 10.32 5.78 -7.19
CA VAL A 121 9.95 5.37 -8.54
C VAL A 121 8.47 5.64 -8.79
N ARG A 122 7.61 5.27 -7.83
CA ARG A 122 6.16 5.52 -7.87
C ARG A 122 5.83 6.99 -8.14
N ARG A 123 6.55 7.93 -7.52
CA ARG A 123 6.36 9.36 -7.75
C ARG A 123 6.34 9.74 -9.24
N GLN A 124 7.23 9.15 -10.05
CA GLN A 124 7.31 9.43 -11.48
C GLN A 124 6.12 8.84 -12.22
N HIS A 125 5.74 7.60 -11.89
CA HIS A 125 4.55 6.96 -12.43
C HIS A 125 3.27 7.73 -12.05
N HIS A 126 3.20 8.25 -10.83
CA HIS A 126 2.06 8.97 -10.33
C HIS A 126 1.83 10.31 -11.01
N PHE A 127 2.90 11.08 -11.28
CA PHE A 127 2.76 12.28 -12.11
C PHE A 127 2.36 11.96 -13.56
N ASN A 128 2.81 10.83 -14.09
CA ASN A 128 2.37 10.37 -15.42
C ASN A 128 0.88 9.99 -15.41
N HIS A 129 0.41 9.30 -14.36
CA HIS A 129 -1.00 8.97 -14.15
C HIS A 129 -1.86 10.24 -14.17
N HIS A 130 -1.53 11.28 -13.39
CA HIS A 130 -2.28 12.55 -13.42
C HIS A 130 -2.32 13.23 -14.80
N LYS A 131 -1.32 13.00 -15.65
CA LYS A 131 -1.23 13.61 -16.98
C LYS A 131 -1.93 12.78 -18.07
N PHE A 132 -1.92 11.46 -17.95
CA PHE A 132 -2.34 10.52 -19.00
C PHE A 132 -3.32 9.44 -18.48
N SER A 133 -4.03 9.72 -17.39
CA SER A 133 -4.98 8.78 -16.77
C SER A 133 -6.00 8.24 -17.77
N GLY A 134 -6.34 6.96 -17.62
CA GLY A 134 -7.24 6.25 -18.52
C GLY A 134 -6.67 5.90 -19.89
N THR A 135 -5.38 6.15 -20.15
CA THR A 135 -4.72 5.78 -21.41
C THR A 135 -3.77 4.59 -21.25
N GLU A 136 -3.32 4.01 -22.37
CA GLU A 136 -2.29 2.95 -22.38
C GLU A 136 -0.94 3.40 -21.78
N ALA A 137 -0.68 4.72 -21.76
CA ALA A 137 0.57 5.27 -21.20
C ALA A 137 0.56 5.32 -19.67
N ASP A 138 -0.59 5.10 -19.02
CA ASP A 138 -0.72 5.08 -17.57
C ASP A 138 -0.33 3.72 -16.98
N LEU A 139 0.97 3.57 -16.73
CA LEU A 139 1.50 2.34 -16.13
C LEU A 139 1.03 2.12 -14.68
N GLU A 140 0.69 3.16 -13.91
CA GLU A 140 0.21 2.99 -12.53
C GLU A 140 -1.17 2.31 -12.54
N GLU A 141 -2.10 2.78 -13.37
CA GLU A 141 -3.41 2.13 -13.53
C GLU A 141 -3.28 0.72 -14.15
N ARG A 142 -2.46 0.57 -15.19
CA ARG A 142 -2.30 -0.71 -15.90
C ARG A 142 -1.73 -1.82 -15.03
N THR A 143 -0.75 -1.49 -14.17
CA THR A 143 -0.18 -2.46 -13.22
C THR A 143 -1.16 -2.83 -12.10
N LEU A 144 -2.18 -2.02 -11.86
CA LEU A 144 -3.30 -2.36 -10.96
C LEU A 144 -4.44 -3.12 -11.68
N SER A 145 -4.18 -3.65 -12.88
CA SER A 145 -5.15 -4.35 -13.74
C SER A 145 -6.26 -3.47 -14.32
N ASN A 146 -6.22 -2.15 -14.14
CA ASN A 146 -7.22 -1.28 -14.77
C ASN A 146 -7.09 -1.33 -16.29
N GLY A 147 -8.23 -1.32 -16.98
CA GLY A 147 -8.31 -1.56 -18.42
C GLY A 147 -8.29 -3.04 -18.85
N THR A 148 -8.13 -4.00 -17.92
CA THR A 148 -8.32 -5.43 -18.24
C THR A 148 -9.78 -5.87 -18.01
N PRO A 149 -10.40 -6.66 -18.91
CA PRO A 149 -11.73 -7.21 -18.69
C PRO A 149 -11.80 -8.08 -17.42
N TRP A 150 -12.97 -8.11 -16.78
CA TRP A 150 -13.20 -9.02 -15.65
C TRP A 150 -13.11 -10.48 -16.08
N GLY A 151 -12.51 -11.30 -15.22
CA GLY A 151 -12.32 -12.73 -15.42
C GLY A 151 -11.38 -13.30 -14.36
N VAL A 152 -11.16 -14.61 -14.41
CA VAL A 152 -10.32 -15.33 -13.42
C VAL A 152 -8.91 -14.74 -13.34
N GLN A 153 -8.32 -14.39 -14.48
CA GLN A 153 -6.98 -13.78 -14.50
C GLN A 153 -6.95 -12.44 -13.76
N ARG A 154 -7.91 -11.54 -14.04
CA ARG A 154 -7.96 -10.22 -13.40
C ARG A 154 -8.21 -10.33 -11.90
N PHE A 155 -9.04 -11.28 -11.48
CA PHE A 155 -9.27 -11.56 -10.05
C PHE A 155 -7.94 -11.80 -9.31
N PHE A 156 -7.09 -12.70 -9.83
CA PHE A 156 -5.78 -12.95 -9.21
C PHE A 156 -4.80 -11.77 -9.36
N MET A 157 -4.86 -11.02 -10.46
CA MET A 157 -4.02 -9.82 -10.64
C MET A 157 -4.34 -8.73 -9.59
N ILE A 158 -5.59 -8.59 -9.15
CA ILE A 158 -5.97 -7.63 -8.11
C ILE A 158 -5.42 -8.07 -6.74
N CYS A 159 -5.38 -9.38 -6.48
CA CYS A 159 -4.83 -9.93 -5.25
C CYS A 159 -3.30 -9.88 -5.20
N ASP A 160 -2.63 -9.86 -6.36
CA ASP A 160 -1.18 -9.98 -6.46
C ASP A 160 -0.57 -9.01 -7.47
N LEU A 161 0.12 -8.00 -6.95
CA LEU A 161 0.79 -6.96 -7.75
C LEU A 161 1.94 -7.51 -8.61
N MET A 162 2.66 -8.53 -8.13
CA MET A 162 3.74 -9.15 -8.88
C MET A 162 3.19 -9.95 -10.05
N LEU A 163 2.09 -10.69 -9.84
CA LEU A 163 1.38 -11.38 -10.90
C LEU A 163 0.85 -10.39 -11.95
N SER A 164 0.19 -9.31 -11.51
CA SER A 164 -0.32 -8.28 -12.41
C SER A 164 0.78 -7.71 -13.32
N THR A 165 1.91 -7.34 -12.72
CA THR A 165 3.06 -6.81 -13.46
C THR A 165 3.69 -7.84 -14.38
N SER A 166 3.81 -9.09 -13.92
CA SER A 166 4.38 -10.19 -14.71
C SER A 166 3.53 -10.48 -15.94
N VAL A 167 2.20 -10.48 -15.82
CA VAL A 167 1.29 -10.67 -16.95
C VAL A 167 1.38 -9.49 -17.93
N MET A 168 1.46 -8.25 -17.44
CA MET A 168 1.64 -7.08 -18.29
C MET A 168 2.93 -7.17 -19.12
N ILE A 169 4.04 -7.53 -18.47
CA ILE A 169 5.34 -7.74 -19.14
C ILE A 169 5.28 -8.93 -20.11
N ALA A 170 4.60 -10.00 -19.75
CA ALA A 170 4.47 -11.18 -20.59
C ALA A 170 3.77 -10.87 -21.92
N ARG A 171 2.76 -9.99 -21.88
CA ARG A 171 1.96 -9.53 -23.04
C ARG A 171 2.69 -8.55 -23.96
N GLU A 172 3.79 -7.96 -23.52
CA GLU A 172 4.62 -7.09 -24.37
C GLU A 172 5.28 -7.92 -25.48
N ALA A 173 4.90 -7.65 -26.73
CA ALA A 173 5.40 -8.37 -27.90
C ALA A 173 6.86 -8.00 -28.25
N GLY A 174 7.26 -6.76 -28.01
CA GLY A 174 8.59 -6.27 -28.36
C GLY A 174 9.65 -6.69 -27.35
N TRP A 175 10.62 -7.53 -27.74
CA TRP A 175 11.70 -7.98 -26.86
C TRP A 175 12.45 -6.82 -26.18
N LYS A 176 12.79 -5.76 -26.93
CA LYS A 176 13.47 -4.57 -26.39
C LYS A 176 12.64 -3.85 -25.31
N ASN A 177 11.32 -3.77 -25.49
CA ASN A 177 10.42 -3.16 -24.52
C ASN A 177 10.23 -4.08 -23.31
N LYS A 178 10.11 -5.39 -23.54
CA LYS A 178 10.00 -6.40 -22.49
C LYS A 178 11.19 -6.36 -21.53
N VAL A 179 12.41 -6.33 -22.06
CA VAL A 179 13.64 -6.17 -21.25
C VAL A 179 13.63 -4.84 -20.50
N ARG A 180 13.20 -3.75 -21.13
CA ARG A 180 13.09 -2.44 -20.48
C ARG A 180 12.09 -2.46 -19.31
N LEU A 181 10.92 -3.07 -19.49
CA LEU A 181 9.91 -3.22 -18.45
C LEU A 181 10.39 -4.11 -17.30
N LEU A 182 11.12 -5.19 -17.61
CA LEU A 182 11.74 -6.04 -16.59
C LEU A 182 12.75 -5.26 -15.74
N LEU A 183 13.65 -4.49 -16.36
CA LEU A 183 14.62 -3.66 -15.65
C LEU A 183 13.95 -2.55 -14.83
N ALA A 184 12.92 -1.92 -15.39
CA ALA A 184 12.11 -0.91 -14.69
C ALA A 184 11.40 -1.52 -13.48
N GLY A 185 10.78 -2.70 -13.65
CA GLY A 185 10.15 -3.46 -12.58
C GLY A 185 11.15 -3.85 -11.48
N ALA A 186 12.31 -4.38 -11.84
CA ALA A 186 13.36 -4.72 -10.88
C ALA A 186 13.74 -3.50 -10.01
N LYS A 187 13.92 -2.33 -10.63
CA LYS A 187 14.22 -1.09 -9.91
C LYS A 187 13.05 -0.60 -9.05
N ALA A 188 11.82 -0.82 -9.49
CA ALA A 188 10.61 -0.44 -8.76
C ALA A 188 10.33 -1.35 -7.56
N TYR A 189 10.72 -2.62 -7.59
CA TYR A 189 10.38 -3.61 -6.56
C TYR A 189 11.52 -3.91 -5.57
N VAL A 190 12.77 -3.60 -5.91
CA VAL A 190 13.91 -3.90 -5.02
C VAL A 190 14.13 -2.79 -3.96
N PRO A 191 14.53 -3.13 -2.73
CA PRO A 191 14.63 -4.49 -2.18
C PRO A 191 13.36 -4.95 -1.44
N LEU A 192 12.62 -4.03 -0.81
CA LEU A 192 11.57 -4.38 0.15
C LEU A 192 10.39 -5.12 -0.47
N THR A 193 10.00 -4.74 -1.68
CA THR A 193 8.87 -5.39 -2.36
C THR A 193 9.19 -6.82 -2.76
N VAL A 194 10.37 -7.04 -3.34
CA VAL A 194 10.81 -8.41 -3.67
C VAL A 194 10.91 -9.26 -2.40
N LEU A 195 11.52 -8.74 -1.34
CA LEU A 195 11.65 -9.47 -0.07
C LEU A 195 10.29 -9.83 0.53
N SER A 196 9.36 -8.87 0.60
CA SER A 196 8.02 -9.11 1.18
C SER A 196 7.19 -10.09 0.37
N TRP A 197 7.13 -9.96 -0.96
CA TRP A 197 6.44 -10.93 -1.81
C TRP A 197 7.10 -12.31 -1.80
N SER A 198 8.44 -12.36 -1.72
CA SER A 198 9.15 -13.64 -1.58
C SER A 198 8.79 -14.34 -0.27
N MET A 199 8.76 -13.61 0.85
CA MET A 199 8.30 -14.14 2.14
C MET A 199 6.85 -14.63 2.07
N TRP A 200 5.98 -13.88 1.41
CA TRP A 200 4.58 -14.26 1.20
C TRP A 200 4.44 -15.55 0.38
N TYR A 201 5.19 -15.71 -0.72
CA TYR A 201 5.15 -16.92 -1.53
C TYR A 201 5.72 -18.14 -0.80
N VAL A 202 6.81 -17.97 -0.05
CA VAL A 202 7.34 -19.04 0.81
C VAL A 202 6.30 -19.46 1.85
N PHE A 203 5.64 -18.50 2.51
CA PHE A 203 4.55 -18.75 3.45
C PHE A 203 3.41 -19.55 2.81
N LEU A 204 2.95 -19.15 1.62
CA LEU A 204 1.88 -19.85 0.92
C LEU A 204 2.26 -21.29 0.54
N VAL A 205 3.47 -21.48 -0.01
CA VAL A 205 3.96 -22.81 -0.40
C VAL A 205 4.07 -23.71 0.83
N PHE A 206 4.69 -23.21 1.91
CA PHE A 206 4.86 -23.94 3.16
C PHE A 206 3.50 -24.43 3.72
N HIS A 207 2.53 -23.52 3.85
CA HIS A 207 1.22 -23.89 4.38
C HIS A 207 0.38 -24.75 3.44
N THR A 208 0.56 -24.62 2.12
CA THR A 208 -0.08 -25.51 1.15
C THR A 208 0.45 -26.93 1.29
N VAL A 209 1.78 -27.09 1.40
CA VAL A 209 2.42 -28.40 1.60
C VAL A 209 1.98 -29.03 2.93
N ASP A 210 1.97 -28.25 4.02
CA ASP A 210 1.49 -28.72 5.33
C ASP A 210 0.03 -29.19 5.29
N TYR A 211 -0.83 -28.46 4.59
CA TYR A 211 -2.24 -28.82 4.42
C TYR A 211 -2.41 -30.17 3.71
N PHE A 212 -1.69 -30.38 2.60
CA PHE A 212 -1.80 -31.63 1.83
C PHE A 212 -1.07 -32.82 2.48
N ASN A 213 -0.08 -32.57 3.34
CA ASN A 213 0.64 -33.61 4.07
C ASN A 213 -0.11 -34.13 5.31
N GLY A 214 -1.35 -33.70 5.56
CA GLY A 214 -2.07 -34.09 6.77
C GLY A 214 -1.45 -33.51 8.05
N ALA A 215 -0.62 -32.46 7.91
CA ALA A 215 -0.14 -31.63 9.00
C ALA A 215 -0.91 -30.29 9.17
N PRO A 216 -2.21 -30.14 8.81
CA PRO A 216 -2.95 -28.92 9.13
C PRO A 216 -3.22 -28.89 10.64
N GLY A 217 -2.18 -28.60 11.44
CA GLY A 217 -2.29 -28.70 12.89
C GLY A 217 -0.99 -28.71 13.69
N LEU A 218 0.16 -29.08 13.12
CA LEU A 218 1.37 -29.26 13.94
C LEU A 218 1.85 -27.97 14.64
N TYR A 219 1.54 -26.80 14.07
CA TYR A 219 1.79 -25.49 14.68
C TYR A 219 0.54 -24.77 15.19
N ALA A 220 -0.66 -25.15 14.75
CA ALA A 220 -1.92 -24.53 15.18
C ALA A 220 -2.34 -25.00 16.59
N CYS A 221 -1.89 -26.18 17.01
CA CYS A 221 -2.23 -26.75 18.32
C CYS A 221 -1.66 -25.92 19.50
N ASN A 222 -0.60 -25.13 19.30
CA ASN A 222 0.05 -24.40 20.40
C ASN A 222 -0.67 -23.09 20.81
N ALA A 223 -1.49 -22.50 19.94
CA ALA A 223 -2.17 -21.23 20.21
C ALA A 223 -3.57 -21.43 20.79
N TRP A 224 -4.34 -22.41 20.29
CA TRP A 224 -5.70 -22.68 20.78
C TRP A 224 -5.73 -23.55 22.04
N ALA A 225 -4.80 -24.50 22.21
CA ALA A 225 -4.80 -25.37 23.39
C ALA A 225 -4.47 -24.63 24.69
N LYS A 226 -3.74 -23.51 24.65
CA LYS A 226 -3.42 -22.73 25.86
C LYS A 226 -4.61 -21.96 26.45
N CYS A 227 -5.66 -21.69 25.66
CA CYS A 227 -6.87 -21.03 26.16
C CYS A 227 -7.90 -21.99 26.77
N ALA A 228 -7.77 -23.30 26.62
CA ALA A 228 -8.81 -24.27 27.00
C ALA A 228 -8.45 -25.20 28.18
N GLY A 229 -7.29 -25.04 28.81
CA GLY A 229 -6.90 -25.83 29.99
C GLY A 229 -5.55 -26.51 29.81
N GLY A 230 -4.75 -26.49 30.89
CA GLY A 230 -3.34 -26.81 30.90
C GLY A 230 -2.95 -28.08 30.13
N CYS A 231 -2.09 -27.91 29.13
CA CYS A 231 -1.35 -29.02 28.52
C CYS A 231 0.08 -28.99 29.06
N ASN A 232 0.45 -30.07 29.75
CA ASN A 232 1.75 -30.27 30.38
C ASN A 232 2.75 -30.73 29.31
N GLU A 233 3.91 -30.11 29.25
CA GLU A 233 4.82 -30.05 28.08
C GLU A 233 5.64 -31.33 27.81
N TYR A 234 5.25 -32.50 28.33
CA TYR A 234 6.11 -33.70 28.32
C TYR A 234 5.47 -35.05 27.90
N ALA A 235 4.27 -35.08 27.33
CA ALA A 235 3.69 -36.33 26.83
C ALA A 235 3.14 -36.17 25.41
N GLY A 236 3.84 -36.74 24.43
CA GLY A 236 3.47 -36.74 23.00
C GLY A 236 2.24 -37.57 22.65
N ARG A 237 1.09 -37.26 23.26
CA ARG A 237 -0.23 -37.76 22.85
C ARG A 237 -1.26 -36.65 23.05
N CYS A 238 -1.70 -36.05 21.95
CA CYS A 238 -2.92 -35.25 21.94
C CYS A 238 -4.10 -36.20 22.25
N ALA A 239 -4.68 -36.08 23.44
CA ALA A 239 -5.92 -36.76 23.75
C ALA A 239 -7.02 -36.26 22.79
N HIS A 240 -7.76 -37.20 22.20
CA HIS A 240 -9.01 -36.89 21.51
C HIS A 240 -9.94 -36.16 22.48
N CYS A 241 -10.40 -34.97 22.10
CA CYS A 241 -11.63 -34.41 22.62
C CYS A 241 -12.81 -34.95 21.77
N PRO A 242 -13.97 -35.21 22.39
CA PRO A 242 -15.16 -35.76 21.72
C PRO A 242 -15.73 -34.84 20.64
#